data_AF-A0A2W6A6H0-F1
#
_entry.id   AF-A0A2W6A6H0-F1
#
_cell.length_a   1.000
_cell.length_b   1.000
_cell.length_c   1.000
_cell.angle_alpha   90.00
_cell.angle_beta   90.00
_cell.angle_gamma   90.00
#
_symmetry.space_group_name_H-M   'P 1'
#
loop_
_entity.id
_entity.type
_entity.pdbx_description
1 polymer ?
#
loop_
_entity_poly.entity_id
_entity_poly.type
_entity_poly.pdbx_seq_one_letter_code
_entity_poly.pdbx_strand_id
1 'polypeptide(L)'
;MPIRAEGAISAAGSQVISGVVRRGAFVRVLRGRNPVATGQIRGIRVSRERVDEVEAGRECAVTIEPPFDFEPGDLLEVFELTEEDASPPSTR
;
A
#
# COMPACT_ATOMS: atom_id res chain seq x y z
N MET A 1 -19.12 -7.13 -8.75
CA MET A 1 -18.91 -8.48 -8.17
C MET A 1 -17.50 -8.51 -7.59
N PRO A 2 -17.28 -8.67 -6.28
CA PRO A 2 -15.93 -8.70 -5.74
C PRO A 2 -15.38 -10.13 -5.80
N ILE A 3 -14.24 -10.27 -6.46
CA ILE A 3 -13.43 -11.49 -6.53
C ILE A 3 -12.91 -11.81 -5.12
N ARG A 4 -13.52 -12.79 -4.45
CA ARG A 4 -12.98 -13.35 -3.21
C ARG A 4 -11.89 -14.36 -3.56
N ALA A 5 -10.63 -14.00 -3.31
CA ALA A 5 -9.52 -14.95 -3.37
C ALA A 5 -9.54 -15.78 -2.07
N GLU A 6 -9.99 -17.03 -2.15
CA GLU A 6 -9.97 -17.98 -1.04
C GLU A 6 -8.51 -18.39 -0.73
N GLY A 7 -8.07 -18.11 0.50
CA GLY A 7 -6.67 -18.18 0.94
C GLY A 7 -6.03 -16.82 1.28
N ALA A 8 -6.85 -15.81 1.59
CA ALA A 8 -6.54 -14.38 1.47
C ALA A 8 -5.42 -13.88 2.40
N ILE A 9 -4.19 -13.92 1.92
CA ILE A 9 -3.32 -12.75 2.04
C ILE A 9 -4.00 -11.65 1.21
N SER A 10 -4.37 -10.53 1.84
CA SER A 10 -5.04 -9.43 1.15
C SER A 10 -4.11 -8.81 0.12
N ALA A 11 -4.22 -9.30 -1.12
CA ALA A 11 -3.50 -8.81 -2.26
C ALA A 11 -4.43 -7.94 -3.09
N ALA A 12 -4.24 -6.62 -3.00
CA ALA A 12 -4.90 -5.69 -3.89
C ALA A 12 -4.13 -5.67 -5.22
N GLY A 13 -4.79 -6.05 -6.32
CA GLY A 13 -4.30 -5.80 -7.67
C GLY A 13 -4.54 -4.33 -8.00
N SER A 14 -3.61 -3.47 -7.58
CA SER A 14 -3.72 -2.03 -7.75
C SER A 14 -2.62 -1.51 -8.67
N GLN A 15 -2.98 -0.58 -9.53
CA GLN A 15 -2.01 0.21 -10.28
C GLN A 15 -1.38 1.23 -9.32
N VAL A 16 -0.05 1.26 -9.26
CA VAL A 16 0.64 2.28 -8.46
C VAL A 16 0.42 3.63 -9.13
N ILE A 17 -0.42 4.46 -8.51
CA ILE A 17 -0.81 5.78 -9.00
C ILE A 17 0.34 6.80 -8.93
N SER A 18 1.11 6.77 -7.85
CA SER A 18 2.25 7.67 -7.66
C SER A 18 3.18 7.15 -6.57
N GLY A 19 4.47 7.45 -6.67
CA GLY A 19 5.51 7.07 -5.72
C GLY A 19 6.21 5.74 -6.01
N VAL A 20 6.96 5.26 -5.02
CA VAL A 20 7.62 3.95 -5.06
C VAL A 20 7.10 3.12 -3.90
N VAL A 21 6.70 1.89 -4.18
CA VAL A 21 6.23 0.95 -3.16
C VAL A 21 7.39 0.05 -2.78
N ARG A 22 7.84 0.14 -1.53
CA ARG A 22 8.95 -0.66 -1.01
C ARG A 22 8.50 -1.77 -0.08
N ARG A 23 9.19 -2.89 -0.15
CA ARG A 23 8.99 -4.00 0.79
C ARG A 23 9.37 -3.54 2.20
N GLY A 24 8.47 -3.77 3.17
CA GLY A 24 8.66 -3.34 4.56
C GLY A 24 8.15 -1.92 4.85
N ALA A 25 7.75 -1.15 3.84
CA ALA A 25 7.09 0.14 4.06
C ALA A 25 5.71 -0.04 4.72
N PHE A 26 5.25 1.01 5.39
CA PHE A 26 3.93 1.04 6.01
C PHE A 26 2.89 1.49 4.99
N VAL A 27 1.68 0.96 5.14
CA VAL A 27 0.56 1.29 4.28
C VAL A 27 -0.68 1.54 5.11
N ARG A 28 -1.43 2.57 4.75
CA ARG A 28 -2.70 2.93 5.37
C ARG A 28 -3.79 2.98 4.34
N VAL A 29 -4.89 2.32 4.65
CA VAL A 29 -6.08 2.26 3.81
C VAL A 29 -7.03 3.35 4.26
N LEU A 30 -7.39 4.23 3.32
CA LEU A 30 -8.28 5.36 3.51
C LEU A 30 -9.55 5.12 2.70
N ARG A 31 -10.71 5.09 3.36
CA ARG A 31 -12.01 5.01 2.69
C ARG A 31 -12.60 6.40 2.59
N GLY A 32 -12.59 6.98 1.38
CA GLY A 32 -13.00 8.36 1.11
C GLY A 32 -12.04 9.40 1.69
N ARG A 33 -11.94 9.48 3.02
CA ARG A 33 -11.00 10.32 3.80
C ARG A 33 -10.65 9.75 5.18
N ASN A 34 -11.24 8.62 5.58
CA ASN A 34 -11.06 8.08 6.92
C ASN A 34 -10.11 6.87 6.89
N PRO A 35 -9.11 6.81 7.79
CA PRO A 35 -8.25 5.65 7.89
C PRO A 35 -9.02 4.47 8.47
N VAL A 36 -9.25 3.44 7.66
CA VAL A 36 -10.01 2.23 8.04
C VAL A 36 -9.10 1.08 8.44
N ALA A 37 -7.89 1.03 7.89
CA ALA A 37 -6.91 0.01 8.21
C ALA A 37 -5.49 0.52 8.05
N THR A 38 -4.58 -0.11 8.78
CA THR A 38 -3.15 0.17 8.70
C THR A 38 -2.42 -1.17 8.74
N GLY A 39 -1.39 -1.31 7.91
CA GLY A 39 -0.59 -2.52 7.83
C GLY A 39 0.82 -2.24 7.33
N GLN A 40 1.55 -3.32 7.13
CA GLN A 40 2.90 -3.28 6.58
C GLN A 40 3.00 -4.17 5.34
N ILE A 41 3.76 -3.71 4.34
CA ILE A 41 4.00 -4.47 3.12
C ILE A 41 4.99 -5.59 3.41
N ARG A 42 4.53 -6.82 3.25
CA ARG A 42 5.30 -8.05 3.51
C ARG A 42 5.97 -8.61 2.29
N GLY A 43 5.33 -8.46 1.13
CA GLY A 43 5.85 -8.91 -0.13
C GLY A 43 5.25 -8.12 -1.28
N ILE A 44 6.03 -7.98 -2.35
CA ILE A 44 5.59 -7.35 -3.58
C ILE A 44 5.85 -8.33 -4.72
N ARG A 45 4.87 -8.49 -5.61
CA ARG A 45 4.97 -9.32 -6.80
C ARG A 45 4.48 -8.56 -8.03
N VAL A 46 5.28 -8.51 -9.08
CA VAL A 46 4.93 -7.88 -10.37
C VAL A 46 4.85 -8.98 -11.41
N SER A 47 3.69 -9.23 -12.00
CA SER A 47 3.53 -10.13 -13.16
C SER A 47 4.27 -11.49 -13.07
N ARG A 48 4.32 -12.09 -11.86
CA ARG A 48 5.00 -13.35 -11.48
C ARG A 48 6.44 -13.24 -10.96
N GLU A 49 7.04 -12.06 -10.96
CA GLU A 49 8.36 -11.80 -10.38
C GLU A 49 8.25 -11.22 -8.96
N ARG A 50 9.14 -11.65 -8.06
CA ARG A 50 9.30 -11.02 -6.75
C ARG A 50 10.27 -9.86 -6.89
N VAL A 51 9.87 -8.72 -6.38
CA VAL A 51 10.66 -7.49 -6.42
C VAL A 51 10.67 -6.86 -5.03
N ASP A 52 11.71 -6.10 -4.74
CA ASP A 52 11.85 -5.38 -3.47
C ASP A 52 11.20 -3.99 -3.52
N GLU A 53 11.11 -3.39 -4.71
CA GLU A 53 10.42 -2.13 -4.94
C GLU A 53 9.70 -2.07 -6.29
N VAL A 54 8.64 -1.27 -6.37
CA VAL A 54 7.85 -1.04 -7.59
C VAL A 54 7.60 0.44 -7.76
N GLU A 55 7.98 0.97 -8.92
CA GLU A 55 7.71 2.35 -9.31
C GLU A 55 6.27 2.55 -9.81
N ALA A 56 5.82 3.80 -9.74
CA ALA A 56 4.53 4.23 -10.29
C ALA A 56 4.36 3.83 -11.77
N GLY A 57 3.13 3.49 -12.13
CA GLY A 57 2.77 3.11 -13.51
C GLY A 57 2.88 1.62 -13.82
N ARG A 58 3.34 0.78 -12.88
CA ARG A 58 3.31 -0.68 -13.01
C ARG A 58 2.22 -1.30 -12.13
N GLU A 59 1.66 -2.40 -12.62
CA GLU A 59 0.73 -3.23 -11.85
C GLU A 59 1.52 -4.16 -10.94
N CYS A 60 1.23 -4.12 -9.64
CA CYS A 60 1.84 -5.02 -8.68
C CYS A 60 0.80 -5.57 -7.70
N ALA A 61 1.04 -6.80 -7.26
CA ALA A 61 0.35 -7.41 -6.16
C ALA A 61 1.18 -7.15 -4.90
N VAL A 62 0.68 -6.28 -4.03
CA VAL A 62 1.25 -6.04 -2.71
C VAL A 62 0.56 -6.92 -1.69
N THR A 63 1.33 -7.54 -0.82
CA THR A 63 0.83 -8.32 0.31
C THR A 63 0.97 -7.49 1.57
N ILE A 64 -0.14 -7.21 2.23
CA ILE A 64 -0.15 -6.44 3.48
C ILE A 64 -0.51 -7.34 4.66
N GLU A 65 0.07 -7.04 5.83
CA GLU A 65 -0.33 -7.66 7.10
C GLU A 65 -0.59 -6.57 8.16
N PRO A 66 -1.66 -6.70 8.97
CA PRO A 66 -2.67 -7.76 8.95
C PRO A 66 -3.55 -7.75 7.67
N PRO A 67 -4.14 -8.89 7.27
CA PRO A 67 -5.02 -8.94 6.10
C PRO A 67 -6.26 -8.06 6.34
N PHE A 68 -6.63 -7.28 5.34
CA PHE A 68 -7.79 -6.38 5.33
C PHE A 68 -8.66 -6.57 4.08
N ASP A 69 -9.96 -6.36 4.21
CA ASP A 69 -10.92 -6.43 3.09
C ASP A 69 -10.97 -5.10 2.34
N PHE A 70 -10.27 -5.04 1.21
CA PHE A 70 -10.27 -3.88 0.33
C PHE A 70 -11.58 -3.79 -0.46
N GLU A 71 -12.15 -2.59 -0.52
CA GLU A 71 -13.32 -2.28 -1.35
C GLU A 71 -12.96 -1.30 -2.47
N PRO A 72 -13.64 -1.36 -3.63
CA PRO A 72 -13.41 -0.40 -4.71
C PRO A 72 -13.71 1.03 -4.22
N GLY A 73 -12.71 1.92 -4.34
CA GLY A 73 -12.77 3.28 -3.80
C GLY A 73 -11.92 3.50 -2.55
N ASP A 74 -11.31 2.45 -2.00
CA ASP A 74 -10.29 2.56 -0.97
C ASP A 74 -8.96 3.05 -1.55
N LEU A 75 -8.33 4.00 -0.87
CA LEU A 75 -7.05 4.57 -1.22
C LEU A 75 -5.97 3.97 -0.32
N LEU A 76 -4.94 3.36 -0.93
CA LEU A 76 -3.78 2.83 -0.22
C LEU A 76 -2.67 3.88 -0.24
N GLU A 77 -2.38 4.45 0.92
CA GLU A 77 -1.32 5.43 1.10
C GLU A 77 -0.10 4.70 1.71
N VAL A 78 0.93 4.52 0.91
CA VAL A 78 2.21 3.94 1.35
C VAL A 78 3.10 5.07 1.85
N PHE A 79 3.64 4.93 3.05
CA PHE A 79 4.53 5.90 3.65
C PHE A 79 5.73 5.20 4.29
N GLU A 80 6.89 5.82 4.14
CA GLU A 80 8.11 5.46 4.84
C GLU A 80 8.26 6.41 6.04
N LEU A 81 8.57 5.87 7.22
CA LEU A 81 8.96 6.71 8.36
C LEU A 81 10.40 7.19 8.10
N THR A 82 10.52 8.32 7.41
CA THR A 82 11.78 9.05 7.30
C THR A 82 11.77 10.14 8.37
N GLU A 83 12.83 10.25 9.16
CA GLU A 83 12.96 11.19 10.30
C GLU A 83 12.86 12.69 9.92
N GLU A 84 12.70 13.03 8.63
CA GLU A 84 12.74 14.40 8.11
C GLU A 84 11.39 15.15 8.16
N ASP A 85 10.25 14.48 8.36
CA ASP A 85 8.93 15.13 8.49
C ASP A 85 8.63 15.68 9.89
N ALA A 86 9.65 15.77 10.76
CA ALA A 86 9.59 16.52 12.02
C ALA A 86 10.27 17.89 11.91
N SER A 87 10.39 18.47 10.71
CA SER A 87 10.72 19.89 10.58
C SER A 87 9.56 20.69 11.17
N PRO A 88 9.70 21.35 12.35
CA PRO A 88 8.65 22.21 12.85
C PRO A 88 8.34 23.24 11.76
N PRO A 89 7.06 23.54 11.49
CA PRO A 89 6.73 24.55 10.51
C PRO A 89 7.52 25.79 10.89
N SER A 90 8.31 26.27 9.95
CA SER A 90 9.05 27.52 10.06
C SER A 90 8.02 28.64 10.06
N THR A 91 7.35 28.83 11.19
CA THR A 91 6.55 30.01 11.47
C THR A 91 7.52 31.16 11.57
N ARG A 92 7.45 32.04 10.58
CA ARG A 92 7.89 33.42 10.71
C ARG A 92 6.68 34.30 10.96
#